data_AF-A0A078LUI1-F1
#
_entry.id   AF-A0A078LUI1-F1
#
_cell.length_a   1.000
_cell.length_b   1.000
_cell.length_c   1.000
_cell.angle_alpha   90.00
_cell.angle_beta   90.00
_cell.angle_gamma   90.00
#
_symmetry.space_group_name_H-M   'P 1'
#
loop_
_entity.id
_entity.type
_entity.pdbx_description
1 polymer ?
#
loop_
_entity_poly.entity_id
_entity_poly.type
_entity_poly.pdbx_seq_one_letter_code
_entity_poly.pdbx_strand_id
1 'polypeptide(L)'
;MELQAAVPKDWERVCILGPYSNDEAAMKTLGFNWPVEKHSSISYNDGIALLVFVRDRKVVKALEDPRRSGDFSDLSGRCFPRDKAQFVQQALPDDGWLRLVPRMEPDTSP
;
A
#
# COMPACT_ATOMS: atom_id res chain seq x y z
N MET A 1 -0.08 -10.26 -7.34
CA MET A 1 0.61 -10.44 -6.05
C MET A 1 -0.38 -10.78 -4.94
N GLU A 2 -0.14 -11.89 -4.27
CA GLU A 2 -0.90 -12.37 -3.10
C GLU A 2 -0.09 -12.03 -1.82
N LEU A 3 -0.44 -10.95 -1.12
CA LEU A 3 0.37 -10.49 0.02
C LEU A 3 0.32 -11.44 1.22
N GLN A 4 -0.74 -12.24 1.34
CA GLN A 4 -0.91 -13.21 2.42
C GLN A 4 0.17 -14.31 2.42
N ALA A 5 0.68 -14.66 1.24
CA ALA A 5 1.75 -15.65 1.07
C ALA A 5 3.13 -15.04 1.30
N ALA A 6 3.31 -13.75 0.97
CA ALA A 6 4.59 -13.06 1.04
C ALA A 6 4.95 -12.58 2.46
N VAL A 7 3.95 -12.29 3.30
CA VAL A 7 4.16 -11.74 4.65
C VAL A 7 3.61 -12.70 5.72
N PRO A 8 4.44 -13.15 6.70
CA PRO A 8 4.04 -14.10 7.76
C PRO A 8 2.76 -13.72 8.51
N LYS A 9 2.13 -14.70 9.18
CA LYS A 9 0.72 -14.71 9.63
C LYS A 9 0.27 -13.67 10.68
N ASP A 10 0.98 -12.56 10.88
CA ASP A 10 0.74 -11.66 12.02
C ASP A 10 0.00 -10.34 11.76
N TRP A 11 -0.74 -10.24 10.66
CA TRP A 11 -1.48 -9.01 10.28
C TRP A 11 -2.93 -9.28 9.89
N GLU A 12 -3.75 -8.24 9.93
CA GLU A 12 -5.20 -8.25 9.68
C GLU A 12 -5.58 -7.40 8.46
N ARG A 13 -4.83 -6.32 8.22
CA ARG A 13 -4.96 -5.47 7.04
C ARG A 13 -3.62 -4.92 6.60
N VAL A 14 -3.53 -4.58 5.33
CA VAL A 14 -2.43 -3.80 4.75
C VAL A 14 -2.97 -2.43 4.37
N CYS A 15 -2.24 -1.38 4.70
CA CYS A 15 -2.53 -0.01 4.30
C CYS A 15 -1.45 0.50 3.37
N ILE A 16 -1.86 1.22 2.33
CA ILE A 16 -0.97 1.68 1.29
C ILE A 16 -0.77 3.18 1.47
N LEU A 17 0.49 3.59 1.53
CA LEU A 17 0.91 4.99 1.53
C LEU A 17 1.71 5.24 0.26
N GLY A 18 1.21 6.12 -0.59
CA GLY A 18 1.92 6.56 -1.80
C GLY A 18 3.05 7.54 -1.48
N PRO A 19 3.85 7.90 -2.48
CA PRO A 19 4.86 8.96 -2.40
C PRO A 19 4.43 10.18 -1.60
N TYR A 20 5.38 10.75 -0.85
CA TYR A 20 5.23 11.97 -0.06
C TYR A 20 4.22 11.88 1.10
N SER A 21 3.88 10.67 1.54
CA SER A 21 3.08 10.46 2.74
C SER A 21 3.89 10.81 4.00
N ASN A 22 3.45 11.83 4.73
CA ASN A 22 4.03 12.24 6.02
C ASN A 22 3.30 11.61 7.23
N ASP A 23 3.72 11.95 8.44
CA ASP A 23 3.12 11.44 9.68
C ASP A 23 1.59 11.69 9.76
N GLU A 24 1.12 12.83 9.25
CA GLU A 24 -0.32 13.15 9.22
C GLU A 24 -1.09 12.25 8.23
N ALA A 25 -0.56 12.05 7.02
CA ALA A 25 -1.14 11.17 6.03
C ALA A 25 -1.19 9.70 6.51
N ALA A 26 -0.12 9.26 7.18
CA ALA A 26 -0.07 7.96 7.81
C ALA A 26 -1.12 7.81 8.91
N MET A 27 -1.26 8.80 9.80
CA MET A 27 -2.28 8.78 10.85
C MET A 27 -3.70 8.71 10.28
N LYS A 28 -4.01 9.50 9.23
CA LYS A 28 -5.33 9.46 8.56
C LYS A 28 -5.63 8.09 7.97
N THR A 29 -4.65 7.46 7.34
CA THR A 29 -4.79 6.15 6.70
C THR A 29 -4.90 5.01 7.71
N LEU A 30 -4.05 5.04 8.75
CA LEU A 30 -3.95 3.98 9.74
C LEU A 30 -5.04 4.08 10.81
N GLY A 31 -5.54 5.27 11.11
CA GLY A 31 -6.47 5.53 12.21
C GLY A 31 -5.80 5.53 13.59
N PHE A 32 -4.47 5.56 13.66
CA PHE A 32 -3.67 5.69 14.87
C PHE A 32 -2.31 6.32 14.54
N ASN A 33 -1.67 6.91 15.54
CA ASN A 33 -0.37 7.53 15.35
C ASN A 33 0.71 6.48 15.08
N TRP A 34 1.41 6.63 13.96
CA TRP A 34 2.61 5.88 13.64
C TRP A 34 3.56 6.80 12.86
N PRO A 35 4.73 7.15 13.42
CA PRO A 35 5.61 8.18 12.85
C PRO A 35 6.34 7.62 11.62
N VAL A 36 5.67 7.61 10.47
CA VAL A 36 6.16 7.02 9.22
C VAL A 36 7.50 7.61 8.79
N GLU A 37 7.72 8.90 9.04
CA GLU A 37 8.94 9.61 8.65
C GLU A 37 10.19 9.12 9.42
N LYS A 38 9.99 8.39 10.53
CA LYS A 38 11.07 7.70 11.26
C LYS A 38 11.32 6.27 10.80
N HIS A 39 10.41 5.71 10.01
CA HIS A 39 10.40 4.29 9.65
C HIS A 39 10.55 4.04 8.15
N SER A 40 10.43 5.08 7.32
CA SER A 40 10.51 4.97 5.87
C SER A 40 10.97 6.29 5.24
N SER A 41 11.53 6.19 4.04
CA SER A 41 11.86 7.30 3.14
C SER A 41 10.65 7.87 2.38
N ILE A 42 9.45 7.30 2.57
CA ILE A 42 8.24 7.62 1.77
C ILE A 42 7.89 9.11 1.74
N SER A 43 8.23 9.90 2.75
CA SER A 43 7.90 11.33 2.78
C SER A 43 8.71 12.18 1.80
N TYR A 44 9.86 11.68 1.30
CA TYR A 44 10.72 12.38 0.35
C TYR A 44 11.08 11.55 -0.90
N ASN A 45 10.70 10.28 -0.96
CA ASN A 45 11.03 9.36 -2.05
C ASN A 45 9.81 9.09 -2.94
N ASP A 46 9.87 9.56 -4.19
CA ASP A 46 8.80 9.42 -5.18
C ASP A 46 8.81 8.11 -5.96
N GLY A 47 9.88 7.33 -5.81
CA GLY A 47 10.09 6.05 -6.47
C GLY A 47 9.48 4.86 -5.74
N ILE A 48 8.84 5.06 -4.58
CA ILE A 48 8.33 3.98 -3.73
C ILE A 48 6.86 4.19 -3.33
N ALA A 49 6.17 3.10 -3.07
CA ALA A 49 5.00 3.07 -2.20
C ALA A 49 5.36 2.31 -0.92
N LEU A 50 4.63 2.55 0.17
CA LEU A 50 4.85 1.88 1.44
C LEU A 50 3.64 1.01 1.79
N LEU A 51 3.88 -0.29 1.93
CA LEU A 51 2.90 -1.28 2.39
C LEU A 51 3.02 -1.46 3.90
N VAL A 52 2.03 -0.99 4.64
CA VAL A 52 2.01 -1.00 6.12
C VAL A 52 1.05 -2.09 6.60
N PHE A 53 1.59 -3.15 7.19
CA PHE A 53 0.83 -4.27 7.72
C PHE A 53 0.48 -4.03 9.18
N VAL A 54 -0.81 -4.16 9.51
CA VAL A 54 -1.38 -3.78 10.80
C VAL A 54 -2.12 -4.95 11.45
N ARG A 55 -2.00 -5.06 12.77
CA ARG A 55 -2.86 -5.85 13.66
C ARG A 55 -3.18 -5.05 14.91
N ASP A 56 -4.42 -5.05 15.39
CA ASP A 56 -4.82 -4.42 16.66
C ASP A 56 -4.31 -2.97 16.84
N ARG A 57 -4.37 -2.16 15.77
CA ARG A 57 -3.84 -0.77 15.73
C ARG A 57 -2.34 -0.66 16.03
N LYS A 58 -1.57 -1.68 15.66
CA LYS A 58 -0.11 -1.70 15.71
C LYS A 58 0.44 -2.09 14.35
N VAL A 59 1.48 -1.40 13.91
CA VAL A 59 2.25 -1.81 12.74
C VAL A 59 3.12 -3.01 13.10
N VAL A 60 2.94 -4.12 12.40
CA VAL A 60 3.71 -5.35 12.58
C VAL A 60 4.82 -5.48 11.53
N LYS A 61 4.66 -4.85 10.37
CA LYS A 61 5.65 -4.80 9.29
C LYS A 61 5.37 -3.58 8.40
N ALA A 62 6.42 -2.98 7.86
CA ALA A 62 6.33 -2.01 6.78
C ALA A 62 7.32 -2.41 5.68
N LEU A 63 6.91 -2.31 4.42
CA LEU A 63 7.73 -2.66 3.26
C LEU A 63 7.70 -1.51 2.25
N GLU A 64 8.87 -0.97 1.93
CA GLU A 64 9.03 -0.06 0.81
C GLU A 64 9.04 -0.87 -0.48
N ASP A 65 8.09 -0.60 -1.36
CA ASP A 65 7.94 -1.26 -2.65
C ASP A 65 8.28 -0.27 -3.77
N PRO A 66 9.31 -0.55 -4.60
CA PRO A 66 9.63 0.31 -5.74
C PRO A 66 8.47 0.34 -6.74
N ARG A 67 8.03 1.53 -7.15
CA ARG A 67 6.91 1.68 -8.10
C ARG A 67 7.16 1.00 -9.45
N ARG A 68 8.43 0.80 -9.81
CA ARG A 68 8.85 0.09 -11.03
C ARG A 68 8.54 -1.42 -11.03
N SER A 69 8.34 -2.05 -9.86
CA SER A 69 7.91 -3.46 -9.78
C SER A 69 6.39 -3.64 -9.82
N GLY A 70 5.67 -2.52 -9.81
CA GLY A 70 4.22 -2.44 -9.76
C GLY A 70 3.83 -1.22 -8.93
N ASP A 71 3.04 -0.31 -9.49
CA ASP A 71 2.72 0.94 -8.83
C ASP A 71 1.48 0.81 -7.95
N PHE A 72 1.67 0.92 -6.64
CA PHE A 72 0.61 0.97 -5.64
C PHE A 72 0.11 2.38 -5.33
N SER A 73 0.71 3.42 -5.91
CA SER A 73 0.46 4.82 -5.52
C SER A 73 -1.00 5.26 -5.69
N ASP A 74 -1.72 4.69 -6.66
CA ASP A 74 -3.16 4.92 -6.86
C ASP A 74 -4.03 4.43 -5.70
N LEU A 75 -3.50 3.51 -4.88
CA LEU A 75 -4.17 2.97 -3.72
C LEU A 75 -3.76 3.69 -2.43
N SER A 76 -3.00 4.78 -2.53
CA SER A 76 -2.61 5.59 -1.37
C SER A 76 -3.82 6.00 -0.53
N GLY A 77 -3.70 5.87 0.79
CA GLY A 77 -4.77 6.16 1.73
C GLY A 77 -5.79 5.05 1.90
N ARG A 78 -5.68 3.94 1.15
CA ARG A 78 -6.59 2.79 1.26
C ARG A 78 -5.98 1.69 2.13
N CYS A 79 -6.86 0.94 2.80
CA CYS A 79 -6.50 -0.26 3.53
C CYS A 79 -7.33 -1.45 3.06
N PHE A 80 -6.69 -2.60 2.95
CA PHE A 80 -7.27 -3.84 2.46
C PHE A 80 -7.20 -4.90 3.57
N PRO A 81 -8.34 -5.49 3.95
CA PRO A 81 -8.36 -6.68 4.78
C PRO A 81 -7.47 -7.78 4.20
N ARG A 82 -6.85 -8.56 5.07
CA ARG A 82 -5.89 -9.59 4.68
C ARG A 82 -6.43 -10.54 3.61
N ASP A 83 -7.64 -11.04 3.81
CA ASP A 83 -8.35 -11.92 2.88
C ASP A 83 -8.60 -11.30 1.50
N LYS A 84 -8.64 -9.96 1.42
CA LYS A 84 -8.84 -9.17 0.19
C LYS A 84 -7.56 -8.52 -0.35
N ALA A 85 -6.42 -8.73 0.27
CA ALA A 85 -5.13 -8.15 -0.12
C ALA A 85 -4.47 -8.93 -1.28
N GLN A 86 -5.23 -9.07 -2.37
CA GLN A 86 -4.83 -9.70 -3.63
C GLN A 86 -4.79 -8.62 -4.70
N PHE A 87 -3.65 -8.44 -5.36
CA PHE A 87 -3.45 -7.41 -6.36
C PHE A 87 -3.05 -8.03 -7.69
N VAL A 88 -3.43 -7.42 -8.80
CA VAL A 88 -3.02 -7.82 -10.15
C VAL A 88 -2.34 -6.64 -10.82
N GLN A 89 -1.33 -6.93 -11.64
CA GLN A 89 -0.74 -5.90 -12.49
C GLN A 89 -1.70 -5.62 -13.64
N GLN A 90 -2.01 -4.35 -13.84
CA GLN A 90 -2.78 -3.85 -14.96
C GLN A 90 -1.90 -2.84 -15.70
N ALA A 91 -1.63 -3.11 -16.98
CA ALA A 91 -1.01 -2.13 -17.85
C ALA A 91 -2.07 -1.08 -18.22
N LEU A 92 -1.79 0.19 -17.97
CA LEU A 92 -2.64 1.26 -18.48
C LEU A 92 -2.13 1.72 -19.85
N PRO A 93 -3.03 2.10 -20.78
CA PRO A 93 -2.67 2.34 -22.17
C PRO A 93 -1.68 3.49 -22.40
N ASP A 94 -1.53 4.44 -21.47
CA ASP A 94 -1.02 5.78 -21.81
C ASP A 94 0.29 6.23 -21.13
N ASP A 95 0.79 5.53 -20.09
CA ASP A 95 1.98 5.97 -19.35
C ASP A 95 3.10 4.92 -19.26
N GLY A 96 2.85 3.69 -19.73
CA GLY A 96 3.81 2.59 -19.65
C GLY A 96 4.04 2.05 -18.23
N TRP A 97 3.26 2.49 -17.25
CA TRP A 97 3.35 2.01 -15.87
C TRP A 97 2.47 0.78 -15.67
N LEU A 98 3.03 -0.21 -14.98
CA LEU A 98 2.28 -1.37 -14.49
C LEU A 98 1.67 -1.00 -13.14
N ARG A 99 0.36 -0.75 -13.09
CA ARG A 99 -0.33 -0.43 -11.83
C ARG A 99 -0.74 -1.69 -11.11
N LEU A 100 -0.72 -1.68 -9.78
CA LEU A 100 -1.24 -2.76 -8.96
C LEU A 100 -2.64 -2.39 -8.47
N VAL A 101 -3.63 -3.09 -9.00
CA VAL A 101 -5.04 -2.91 -8.65
C VAL A 101 -5.57 -4.10 -7.85
N PRO A 102 -6.56 -3.92 -6.95
CA PRO A 102 -7.13 -5.05 -6.23
C PRO A 102 -7.80 -6.03 -7.20
N ARG A 103 -7.60 -7.32 -6.99
CA ARG A 103 -8.13 -8.39 -7.87
C ARG A 103 -9.66 -8.44 -7.90
N MET A 104 -10.31 -7.96 -6.84
CA MET A 104 -11.76 -7.84 -6.70
C MET A 104 -12.12 -6.37 -6.46
N GLU A 105 -12.03 -5.52 -7.49
CA GLU A 105 -12.96 -4.40 -7.58
C GLU A 105 -13.86 -4.64 -8.79
N PRO A 106 -15.19 -4.50 -8.65
CA PRO A 106 -16.06 -4.48 -9.81
C PRO A 106 -15.66 -3.27 -10.65
N ASP A 107 -15.44 -3.53 -11.93
CA ASP A 107 -15.28 -2.53 -12.96
C ASP A 107 -16.32 -1.41 -12.75
N THR A 108 -15.86 -0.28 -12.23
CA THR A 108 -16.67 0.93 -12.15
C THR A 108 -15.96 1.98 -13.00
N SER A 109 -15.72 1.64 -14.26
CA SER A 109 -15.60 2.66 -15.30
C SER A 109 -17.02 3.11 -15.67
N PRO A 110 -17.36 4.41 -15.63
CA PRO A 110 -18.60 4.92 -16.19
C PRO A 110 -18.64 4.78 -17.72
#